data_AF-A0A382MWG1-F1
#
_entry.id   AF-A0A382MWG1-F1
#
_cell.length_a   1.000
_cell.length_b   1.000
_cell.length_c   1.000
_cell.angle_alpha   90.00
_cell.angle_beta   90.00
_cell.angle_gamma   90.00
#
_symmetry.space_group_name_H-M   'P 1'
#
loop_
_entity.id
_entity.type
_entity.pdbx_description
1 polymer ?
#
loop_
_entity_poly.entity_id
_entity_poly.type
_entity_poly.pdbx_seq_one_letter_code
_entity_poly.pdbx_strand_id
1 'polypeptide(L)'
;MEQWIGVDDDDLRKTLDALRIQARYGKGGSPNFYMEALAAVGAAAEKTLGLKPYPEQLAGASALSNGFLAEMATGEGKTLTVA
;
A
#
# COMPACT_ATOMS: atom_id res chain seq x y z
N MET A 1 -1.03 -7.83 7.34
CA MET A 1 -1.82 -8.26 6.17
C MET A 1 -2.99 -9.19 6.55
N GLU A 2 -2.96 -9.89 7.69
CA GLU A 2 -4.02 -10.84 8.06
C GLU A 2 -5.43 -10.22 8.15
N GLN A 3 -5.54 -8.94 8.54
CA GLN A 3 -6.83 -8.22 8.62
C GLN A 3 -7.54 -8.03 7.27
N TRP A 4 -6.85 -8.27 6.14
CA TRP A 4 -7.40 -8.11 4.79
C TRP A 4 -7.71 -9.44 4.11
N ILE A 5 -7.49 -10.57 4.79
CA ILE A 5 -7.82 -11.90 4.29
C ILE A 5 -9.34 -12.04 4.26
N GLY A 6 -9.90 -12.32 3.08
CA GLY A 6 -11.33 -12.57 2.92
C GLY A 6 -12.22 -11.31 2.93
N VAL A 7 -11.64 -10.11 2.88
CA VAL A 7 -12.39 -8.87 2.66
C VAL A 7 -13.01 -8.91 1.26
N ASP A 8 -14.30 -8.58 1.15
CA ASP A 8 -14.99 -8.49 -0.13
C ASP A 8 -14.53 -7.28 -0.95
N ASP A 9 -14.66 -7.36 -2.27
CA ASP A 9 -14.15 -6.34 -3.20
C ASP A 9 -14.84 -4.98 -3.00
N ASP A 10 -16.14 -4.96 -2.68
CA ASP A 10 -16.86 -3.71 -2.43
C ASP A 10 -16.39 -3.01 -1.15
N ASP A 11 -16.11 -3.78 -0.10
CA ASP A 11 -15.62 -3.21 1.16
C ASP A 11 -14.17 -2.74 1.06
N LEU A 12 -13.34 -3.46 0.30
CA LEU A 12 -11.98 -3.02 -0.02
C LEU A 12 -12.01 -1.70 -0.81
N ARG A 13 -12.90 -1.59 -1.81
CA ARG A 13 -13.06 -0.37 -2.60
C ARG A 13 -13.51 0.82 -1.73
N LYS A 14 -14.53 0.63 -0.88
CA LYS A 14 -14.98 1.68 0.07
C LYS A 14 -13.85 2.14 0.98
N THR A 15 -13.05 1.20 1.48
CA THR A 15 -11.94 1.52 2.39
C THR A 15 -10.85 2.32 1.67
N LEU A 16 -10.46 1.92 0.45
CA LEU A 16 -9.51 2.67 -0.37
C LEU A 16 -10.03 4.08 -0.69
N ASP A 17 -11.32 4.22 -1.00
CA ASP A 17 -11.93 5.54 -1.23
C ASP A 17 -11.88 6.42 0.03
N ALA A 18 -12.18 5.87 1.20
CA ALA A 18 -12.10 6.59 2.47
C ALA A 18 -10.66 7.02 2.78
N LEU A 19 -9.68 6.13 2.61
CA LEU A 19 -8.27 6.44 2.81
C LEU A 19 -7.80 7.54 1.84
N ARG A 20 -8.18 7.47 0.56
CA ARG A 20 -7.88 8.51 -0.43
C ARG A 20 -8.41 9.88 -0.01
N ILE A 21 -9.65 9.93 0.49
CA ILE A 21 -10.25 11.18 0.97
C ILE A 21 -9.47 11.70 2.18
N GLN A 22 -9.16 10.85 3.16
CA GLN A 22 -8.41 11.23 4.36
C GLN A 22 -7.00 11.74 4.03
N ALA A 23 -6.29 11.09 3.10
CA ALA A 23 -4.98 11.54 2.63
C ALA A 23 -5.03 12.97 2.07
N ARG A 24 -6.05 13.28 1.25
CA ARG A 24 -6.26 14.62 0.68
C ARG A 24 -6.55 15.70 1.73
N TYR A 25 -7.17 15.33 2.84
CA TYR A 25 -7.42 16.23 3.97
C TYR A 25 -6.25 16.33 4.96
N GLY A 26 -5.05 15.89 4.57
CA GLY A 26 -3.84 16.03 5.38
C GLY A 26 -3.70 15.00 6.51
N LYS A 27 -4.55 13.97 6.57
CA LYS A 27 -4.35 12.84 7.50
C LYS A 27 -3.31 11.83 7.03
N GLY A 28 -2.73 12.05 5.84
CA GLY A 28 -1.74 11.17 5.22
C GLY A 28 -0.42 11.01 5.97
N GLY A 29 -0.09 11.93 6.87
CA GLY A 29 1.21 11.94 7.57
C GLY A 29 1.29 11.06 8.83
N SER A 30 0.18 10.43 9.25
CA SER A 30 0.21 9.56 10.44
C SER A 30 0.79 8.18 10.11
N PRO A 31 1.73 7.63 10.92
CA PRO A 31 2.25 6.28 10.71
C PRO A 31 1.15 5.20 10.66
N ASN A 32 0.12 5.33 11.50
CA ASN A 32 -1.00 4.39 11.51
C ASN A 32 -1.81 4.44 10.22
N PHE A 33 -2.09 5.65 9.73
CA PHE A 33 -2.77 5.84 8.45
C PHE A 33 -1.96 5.23 7.31
N TYR A 34 -0.65 5.44 7.32
CA TYR A 34 0.25 4.91 6.30
C TYR A 34 0.28 3.38 6.27
N MET A 35 0.37 2.75 7.45
CA MET A 35 0.32 1.29 7.57
C MET A 35 -1.01 0.72 7.08
N GLU A 36 -2.13 1.36 7.43
CA GLU A 36 -3.47 0.96 6.97
C GLU A 36 -3.60 1.11 5.44
N ALA A 37 -3.13 2.23 4.89
CA ALA A 37 -3.17 2.50 3.46
C ALA A 37 -2.30 1.52 2.65
N LEU A 38 -1.07 1.26 3.08
CA LEU A 38 -0.20 0.27 2.44
C LEU A 38 -0.81 -1.13 2.48
N ALA A 39 -1.44 -1.51 3.59
CA ALA A 39 -2.06 -2.82 3.71
C ALA A 39 -3.29 -2.96 2.78
N ALA A 40 -4.10 -1.90 2.65
CA ALA A 40 -5.23 -1.85 1.73
C ALA A 40 -4.78 -1.96 0.26
N VAL A 41 -3.74 -1.20 -0.12
CA VAL A 41 -3.16 -1.26 -1.48
C VAL A 41 -2.56 -2.63 -1.75
N GLY A 42 -1.86 -3.24 -0.79
CA GLY A 42 -1.31 -4.58 -0.93
C GLY A 42 -2.40 -5.65 -1.13
N ALA A 43 -3.53 -5.53 -0.43
CA ALA A 43 -4.68 -6.42 -0.62
C ALA A 43 -5.31 -6.24 -2.01
N ALA A 44 -5.37 -4.99 -2.50
CA ALA A 44 -5.85 -4.71 -3.86
C ALA A 44 -4.92 -5.28 -4.93
N ALA A 45 -3.60 -5.17 -4.75
CA ALA A 45 -2.62 -5.77 -5.66
C ALA A 45 -2.74 -7.30 -5.68
N GLU A 46 -2.90 -7.93 -4.52
CA GLU A 46 -3.08 -9.38 -4.43
C GLU A 46 -4.35 -9.84 -5.16
N LYS A 47 -5.48 -9.13 -4.99
CA LYS A 47 -6.76 -9.47 -5.64
C LYS A 47 -6.81 -9.16 -7.13
N THR A 48 -6.26 -8.03 -7.56
CA THR A 48 -6.43 -7.54 -8.94
C THR A 48 -5.30 -7.95 -9.88
N LEU A 49 -4.08 -8.10 -9.35
CA LEU A 49 -2.88 -8.44 -10.12
C LEU A 49 -2.36 -9.84 -9.78
N GLY A 50 -2.85 -10.48 -8.73
CA GLY A 50 -2.27 -11.73 -8.22
C GLY A 50 -0.89 -11.54 -7.58
N LEU A 51 -0.52 -10.29 -7.26
CA LEU A 51 0.80 -9.93 -6.73
C LEU A 51 0.68 -9.49 -5.28
N LYS A 52 1.15 -10.34 -4.37
CA LYS A 52 1.29 -9.99 -2.96
C LYS A 52 2.63 -9.25 -2.74
N PRO A 53 2.63 -8.02 -2.22
CA PRO A 53 3.87 -7.30 -1.98
C PRO A 53 4.77 -8.03 -0.99
N TYR A 54 6.06 -8.08 -1.30
CA TYR A 54 7.10 -8.57 -0.39
C TYR A 54 7.45 -7.52 0.66
N PRO A 55 8.01 -7.92 1.83
CA PRO A 55 8.43 -6.98 2.88
C PRO A 55 9.37 -5.87 2.38
N GLU A 56 10.29 -6.20 1.49
CA GLU A 56 11.25 -5.27 0.88
C GLU A 56 10.53 -4.21 0.03
N GLN A 57 9.45 -4.58 -0.65
CA GLN A 57 8.65 -3.67 -1.44
C GLN A 57 7.84 -2.71 -0.54
N LEU A 58 7.32 -3.19 0.59
CA LEU A 58 6.65 -2.35 1.58
C LEU A 58 7.63 -1.38 2.26
N ALA A 59 8.85 -1.85 2.56
CA ALA A 59 9.92 -1.00 3.07
C ALA A 59 10.32 0.08 2.06
N GLY A 60 10.45 -0.28 0.77
CA GLY A 60 10.70 0.65 -0.33
C GLY A 60 9.61 1.71 -0.45
N ALA A 61 8.33 1.30 -0.41
CA ALA A 61 7.21 2.24 -0.43
C ALA A 61 7.28 3.21 0.76
N SER A 62 7.54 2.69 1.96
CA SER A 62 7.74 3.50 3.17
C SER A 62 8.86 4.52 3.01
N ALA A 63 10.03 4.12 2.49
CA ALA A 63 11.13 5.05 2.23
C ALA A 63 10.72 6.17 1.27
N LEU A 64 10.06 5.84 0.15
CA LEU A 64 9.60 6.82 -0.83
C LEU A 64 8.58 7.80 -0.24
N SER A 65 7.64 7.31 0.57
CA SER A 65 6.64 8.17 1.23
C SER A 65 7.25 9.18 2.19
N ASN A 66 8.42 8.86 2.75
CA ASN A 66 9.18 9.74 3.63
C ASN A 66 10.15 10.66 2.87
N GLY A 67 10.10 10.68 1.53
CA GLY A 67 10.95 11.53 0.69
C GLY A 67 12.38 11.01 0.50
N PHE A 68 12.64 9.74 0.82
CA PHE A 68 13.93 9.11 0.57
C PHE A 68 14.01 8.47 -0.82
N LEU A 69 15.23 8.24 -1.29
CA LEU A 69 15.49 7.37 -2.43
C LEU A 69 15.49 5.91 -1.98
N ALA A 70 14.61 5.08 -2.53
CA ALA A 70 14.62 3.64 -2.31
C ALA A 70 15.54 2.96 -3.34
N GLU A 71 16.70 2.47 -2.88
CA GLU A 71 17.57 1.63 -3.70
C GLU A 71 17.07 0.19 -3.70
N MET A 72 16.74 -0.33 -4.88
CA MET A 72 16.23 -1.68 -5.08
C MET A 72 16.88 -2.26 -6.34
N ALA A 73 17.30 -3.52 -6.30
CA ALA A 73 17.92 -4.20 -7.43
C ALA A 73 16.93 -4.42 -8.60
N THR A 74 17.44 -4.72 -9.78
CA THR A 74 16.60 -5.12 -10.93
C THR A 74 15.93 -6.46 -10.61
N GLY A 75 14.62 -6.55 -10.83
CA GLY A 75 13.83 -7.74 -10.51
C GLY A 75 13.12 -7.71 -9.16
N GLU A 76 13.43 -6.75 -8.27
CA GLU A 76 12.74 -6.63 -6.96
C GLU A 76 11.33 -6.03 -7.03
N GLY A 77 10.83 -5.77 -8.24
CA GLY A 77 9.46 -5.31 -8.45
C GLY A 77 9.21 -3.86 -8.06
N LYS A 78 10.17 -2.95 -8.37
CA LYS A 78 10.03 -1.49 -8.21
C LYS A 78 8.70 -0.93 -8.73
N THR A 79 8.16 -1.51 -9.80
CA THR A 79 6.85 -1.12 -10.36
C THR A 79 5.70 -1.34 -9.38
N LEU A 80 5.69 -2.44 -8.63
CA LEU A 80 4.67 -2.70 -7.63
C LEU A 80 4.88 -1.83 -6.38
N THR A 81 6.13 -1.54 -6.03
CA THR A 81 6.50 -0.68 -4.89
C THR A 81 6.00 0.75 -5.00
N VAL A 82 5.90 1.30 -6.22
CA VAL A 82 5.49 2.70 -6.45
C VAL A 82 4.01 2.88 -6.79
N ALA A 83 3.25 1.78 -6.84
CA ALA A 83 1.83 1.77 -7.17
C ALA A 83 0.97 2.31 -6.00
#